data_AF-A0A2E6J970-F1
#
_entry.id   AF-A0A2E6J970-F1
#
_cell.length_a   1.000
_cell.length_b   1.000
_cell.length_c   1.000
_cell.angle_alpha   90.00
_cell.angle_beta   90.00
_cell.angle_gamma   90.00
#
_symmetry.space_group_name_H-M   'P 1'
#
loop_
_entity.id
_entity.type
_entity.pdbx_description
1 polymer ?
#
loop_
_entity_poly.entity_id
_entity_poly.type
_entity_poly.pdbx_seq_one_letter_code
_entity_poly.pdbx_strand_id
1 'polypeptide(L)'
;MWAFLGSDSMFFGPLIATHFIHRGKSLHGPIEDIFNIPVTTISTFVLLLSSLAMVLALAGIQRGDLRSFRIWTATTALLGMVFIGFQMVEFTEFAAEGLTPRTSLFGSTFLTLTGFHGAHVTVGILWLWSIFFASFRGKIKKENSLDVEIAGLYWHFVDIVWIIIFGVVYLVGTYGVEDRLIEHASVIGRLIG
;
A
#
# COMPACT_ATOMS: atom_id res chain seq x y z
N MET A 1 9.58 5.60 -18.62
CA MET A 1 8.79 4.99 -17.53
C MET A 1 9.63 4.06 -16.66
N TRP A 2 10.25 3.00 -17.20
CA TRP A 2 11.04 2.05 -16.41
C TRP A 2 12.15 2.67 -15.54
N ALA A 3 12.86 3.70 -16.03
CA ALA A 3 13.85 4.41 -15.22
C ALA A 3 13.23 5.15 -14.01
N PHE A 4 12.02 5.69 -14.17
CA PHE A 4 11.27 6.33 -13.08
C PHE A 4 10.83 5.30 -12.03
N LEU A 5 10.28 4.16 -12.47
CA LEU A 5 9.93 3.04 -11.58
C LEU A 5 11.16 2.47 -10.84
N GLY A 6 12.30 2.40 -11.52
CA GLY A 6 13.57 2.01 -10.90
C GLY A 6 14.02 2.99 -9.82
N SER A 7 13.88 4.30 -10.08
CA SER A 7 14.16 5.34 -9.08
C SER A 7 13.24 5.23 -7.86
N ASP A 8 11.94 5.02 -8.05
CA ASP A 8 11.00 4.83 -6.94
C ASP A 8 11.29 3.55 -6.14
N SER A 9 11.72 2.48 -6.82
CA SER A 9 12.19 1.26 -6.15
C SER A 9 13.40 1.53 -5.26
N MET A 10 14.35 2.35 -5.74
CA MET A 10 15.51 2.78 -4.95
C MET A 10 15.13 3.76 -3.82
N PHE A 11 13.99 4.45 -3.92
CA PHE A 11 13.46 5.29 -2.86
C PHE A 11 12.78 4.46 -1.74
N PHE A 12 11.90 3.52 -2.11
CA PHE A 12 11.18 2.68 -1.14
C PHE A 12 12.06 1.60 -0.50
N GLY A 13 13.03 1.05 -1.23
CA GLY A 13 13.91 -0.02 -0.75
C GLY A 13 14.61 0.31 0.58
N PRO A 14 15.33 1.44 0.69
CA PRO A 14 15.95 1.88 1.94
C PRO A 14 14.95 2.18 3.06
N LEU A 15 13.75 2.69 2.75
CA LEU A 15 12.71 2.95 3.77
C LEU A 15 12.21 1.63 4.39
N ILE A 16 11.96 0.62 3.55
CA ILE A 16 11.58 -0.72 3.99
C ILE A 16 12.72 -1.36 4.80
N ALA A 17 13.96 -1.28 4.30
CA ALA A 17 15.13 -1.80 5.01
C ALA A 17 15.34 -1.12 6.38
N THR A 18 15.17 0.21 6.44
CA THR A 18 15.29 0.98 7.68
C THR A 18 14.25 0.53 8.69
N HIS A 19 12.99 0.37 8.28
CA HIS A 19 11.93 -0.14 9.15
C HIS A 19 12.26 -1.56 9.66
N PHE A 20 12.70 -2.45 8.76
CA PHE A 20 13.06 -3.82 9.10
C PHE A 20 14.21 -3.90 10.12
N ILE A 21 15.27 -3.10 9.96
CA ILE A 21 16.44 -3.08 10.85
C ILE A 21 16.13 -2.49 12.24
N HIS A 22 15.18 -1.55 12.31
CA HIS A 22 14.79 -0.89 13.57
C HIS A 22 13.62 -1.57 14.28
N ARG A 23 13.05 -2.62 13.68
CA ARG A 23 12.03 -3.44 14.30
C ARG A 23 12.55 -4.07 15.61
N GLY A 24 11.75 -4.00 16.66
CA GLY A 24 12.10 -4.54 17.99
C GLY A 24 13.13 -3.76 18.80
N LYS A 25 13.61 -2.61 18.30
CA LYS A 25 14.57 -1.72 19.01
C LYS A 25 13.89 -0.52 19.69
N SER A 26 12.57 -0.46 19.72
CA SER A 26 11.84 0.61 20.39
C SER A 26 12.00 0.51 21.92
N LEU A 27 12.51 1.59 22.53
CA LEU A 27 12.81 1.69 23.97
C LEU A 27 11.59 1.66 24.90
N HIS A 28 10.37 1.89 24.38
CA HIS A 28 9.10 1.77 25.11
C HIS A 28 8.23 0.74 24.36
N GLY A 29 7.78 -0.31 25.08
CA GLY A 29 7.14 -1.51 24.52
C GLY A 29 5.66 -1.36 24.11
N PRO A 30 4.95 -2.49 23.98
CA PRO A 30 4.74 -3.21 22.72
C PRO A 30 3.79 -2.45 21.77
N ILE A 31 4.09 -2.46 20.46
CA ILE A 31 3.24 -1.79 19.45
C ILE A 31 2.76 -2.78 18.37
N GLU A 32 3.13 -4.06 18.48
CA GLU A 32 2.80 -5.07 17.46
C GLU A 32 1.35 -5.60 17.62
N ASP A 33 0.64 -5.30 18.73
CA ASP A 33 -0.74 -5.75 19.03
C ASP A 33 -1.86 -4.77 18.62
N ILE A 34 -1.52 -3.56 18.13
CA ILE A 34 -2.52 -2.53 17.77
C ILE A 34 -3.02 -2.71 16.32
N PHE A 35 -2.38 -3.60 15.56
CA PHE A 35 -2.72 -3.78 14.15
C PHE A 35 -4.06 -4.50 13.97
N ASN A 36 -5.01 -3.80 13.35
CA ASN A 36 -6.29 -4.39 12.94
C ASN A 36 -6.11 -5.21 11.64
N ILE A 37 -5.61 -6.44 11.78
CA ILE A 37 -5.31 -7.36 10.66
C ILE A 37 -6.51 -7.59 9.72
N PRO A 38 -7.76 -7.72 10.21
CA PRO A 38 -8.92 -7.84 9.33
C PRO A 38 -9.11 -6.64 8.40
N VAL A 39 -8.94 -5.42 8.92
CA VAL A 39 -9.14 -4.18 8.15
C VAL A 39 -8.06 -4.04 7.08
N THR A 40 -6.79 -4.30 7.42
CA THR A 40 -5.67 -4.25 6.46
C THR A 40 -5.72 -5.35 5.42
N THR A 41 -6.20 -6.55 5.77
CA THR A 41 -6.37 -7.63 4.81
C THR A 41 -7.45 -7.28 3.80
N ILE A 42 -8.56 -6.68 4.25
CA ILE A 42 -9.62 -6.19 3.37
C ILE A 42 -9.12 -5.06 2.47
N SER A 43 -8.38 -4.09 3.01
CA SER A 43 -7.84 -2.97 2.22
C SER A 43 -6.85 -3.45 1.15
N THR A 44 -6.03 -4.46 1.48
CA THR A 44 -5.11 -5.10 0.53
C THR A 44 -5.88 -5.84 -0.57
N PHE A 45 -6.96 -6.55 -0.24
CA PHE A 45 -7.81 -7.20 -1.23
C PHE A 45 -8.50 -6.20 -2.17
N VAL A 46 -8.99 -5.08 -1.62
CA VAL A 46 -9.56 -3.95 -2.39
C VAL A 46 -8.52 -3.42 -3.41
N LEU A 47 -7.27 -3.30 -2.98
CA LEU A 47 -6.19 -2.80 -3.82
C LEU A 47 -5.79 -3.81 -4.91
N LEU A 48 -5.75 -5.10 -4.61
CA LEU A 48 -5.57 -6.16 -5.63
C LEU A 48 -6.69 -6.18 -6.67
N LEU A 49 -7.95 -6.02 -6.24
CA LEU A 49 -9.10 -5.89 -7.15
C LEU A 49 -8.99 -4.62 -8.02
N SER A 50 -8.46 -3.53 -7.46
CA SER A 50 -8.18 -2.30 -8.21
C SER A 50 -7.17 -2.54 -9.34
N SER A 51 -6.12 -3.31 -9.05
CA SER A 51 -5.13 -3.74 -10.05
C SER A 51 -5.77 -4.51 -11.21
N LEU A 52 -6.65 -5.47 -10.90
CA LEU A 52 -7.38 -6.22 -11.92
C LEU A 52 -8.27 -5.29 -12.76
N ALA A 53 -8.98 -4.37 -12.13
CA ALA A 53 -9.78 -3.37 -12.83
C ALA A 53 -8.92 -2.52 -13.79
N MET A 54 -7.69 -2.18 -13.41
CA MET A 54 -6.79 -1.41 -14.28
C MET A 54 -6.39 -2.18 -15.54
N VAL A 55 -6.12 -3.49 -15.42
CA VAL A 55 -5.86 -4.36 -16.59
C VAL A 55 -7.07 -4.40 -17.52
N LEU A 56 -8.29 -4.50 -16.96
CA LEU A 56 -9.52 -4.51 -17.74
C LEU A 56 -9.77 -3.16 -18.42
N ALA A 57 -9.40 -2.05 -17.80
CA ALA A 57 -9.44 -0.71 -18.41
C ALA A 57 -8.51 -0.63 -19.62
N LEU A 58 -7.26 -1.10 -19.48
CA LEU A 58 -6.29 -1.13 -20.57
C LEU A 58 -6.77 -2.03 -21.73
N ALA A 59 -7.30 -3.21 -21.41
CA ALA A 59 -7.87 -4.11 -22.43
C ALA A 59 -9.06 -3.46 -23.16
N GLY A 60 -9.90 -2.70 -22.45
CA GLY A 60 -11.01 -1.94 -23.04
C GLY A 60 -10.53 -0.91 -24.08
N ILE A 61 -9.55 -0.08 -23.71
CA ILE A 61 -9.04 0.95 -24.63
C ILE A 61 -8.30 0.36 -25.83
N GLN A 62 -7.55 -0.73 -25.65
CA GLN A 62 -6.87 -1.44 -26.74
C GLN A 62 -7.86 -2.04 -27.76
N ARG A 63 -9.05 -2.44 -27.31
CA ARG A 63 -10.17 -2.88 -28.17
C ARG A 63 -10.95 -1.72 -28.80
N GLY A 64 -10.67 -0.48 -28.41
CA GLY A 64 -11.42 0.71 -28.82
C GLY A 64 -12.76 0.87 -28.09
N ASP A 65 -13.04 0.07 -27.06
CA ASP A 65 -14.25 0.18 -26.25
C ASP A 65 -14.05 1.23 -25.14
N LEU A 66 -14.39 2.47 -25.46
CA LEU A 66 -14.33 3.59 -24.52
C LEU A 66 -15.29 3.45 -23.33
N ARG A 67 -16.39 2.71 -23.49
CA ARG A 67 -17.35 2.52 -22.39
C ARG A 67 -16.74 1.62 -21.33
N SER A 68 -16.19 0.48 -21.75
CA SER A 68 -15.47 -0.43 -20.87
C SER A 68 -14.28 0.25 -20.20
N PHE A 69 -13.45 0.96 -20.98
CA PHE A 69 -12.33 1.75 -20.44
C PHE A 69 -12.77 2.70 -19.30
N ARG A 70 -13.83 3.49 -19.52
CA ARG A 70 -14.35 4.45 -18.52
C ARG A 70 -14.83 3.75 -17.26
N ILE A 71 -15.62 2.68 -17.38
CA ILE A 71 -16.16 1.95 -16.23
C ILE A 71 -15.02 1.40 -15.38
N TRP A 72 -14.06 0.73 -16.00
CA TRP A 72 -12.96 0.10 -15.28
C TRP A 72 -11.98 1.12 -14.70
N THR A 73 -11.66 2.20 -15.42
CA THR A 73 -10.79 3.27 -14.90
C THR A 73 -11.42 3.97 -13.69
N ALA A 74 -12.72 4.26 -13.75
CA ALA A 74 -13.45 4.82 -12.62
C ALA A 74 -13.48 3.85 -11.43
N THR A 75 -13.65 2.55 -11.70
CA THR A 75 -13.64 1.49 -10.68
C THR A 75 -12.27 1.44 -9.98
N THR A 76 -11.17 1.42 -10.72
CA THR A 76 -9.80 1.48 -10.17
C THR A 76 -9.59 2.73 -9.30
N ALA A 77 -9.99 3.90 -9.80
CA ALA A 77 -9.84 5.14 -9.04
C ALA A 77 -10.68 5.16 -7.75
N LEU A 78 -11.90 4.61 -7.79
CA LEU A 78 -12.79 4.49 -6.62
C LEU A 78 -12.22 3.51 -5.59
N LEU A 79 -11.75 2.34 -6.01
CA LEU A 79 -11.13 1.36 -5.10
C LEU A 79 -9.85 1.92 -4.46
N GLY A 80 -9.05 2.68 -5.21
CA GLY A 80 -7.91 3.42 -4.66
C GLY A 80 -8.31 4.45 -3.59
N MET A 81 -9.41 5.19 -3.79
CA MET A 81 -9.91 6.13 -2.77
C MET A 81 -10.42 5.40 -1.52
N VAL A 82 -11.09 4.25 -1.68
CA VAL A 82 -11.50 3.40 -0.56
C VAL A 82 -10.28 2.93 0.23
N PHE A 83 -9.21 2.52 -0.46
CA PHE A 83 -7.95 2.15 0.18
C PHE A 83 -7.34 3.30 1.01
N ILE A 84 -7.27 4.51 0.44
CA ILE A 84 -6.82 5.69 1.19
C ILE A 84 -7.71 5.97 2.40
N GLY A 85 -9.03 5.76 2.28
CA GLY A 85 -9.97 5.88 3.39
C GLY A 85 -9.65 4.92 4.55
N PHE A 86 -9.38 3.65 4.26
CA PHE A 86 -8.94 2.69 5.27
C PHE A 86 -7.63 3.13 5.93
N GLN A 87 -6.67 3.59 5.13
CA GLN A 87 -5.38 4.03 5.65
C GLN A 87 -5.48 5.28 6.54
N MET A 88 -6.40 6.20 6.24
CA MET A 88 -6.68 7.36 7.10
C MET A 88 -7.26 6.93 8.45
N VAL A 89 -8.19 5.97 8.47
CA VAL A 89 -8.78 5.45 9.71
C VAL A 89 -7.69 4.84 10.59
N GLU A 90 -6.84 3.97 10.04
CA GLU A 90 -5.71 3.40 10.77
C GLU A 90 -4.76 4.47 11.31
N PHE A 91 -4.44 5.48 10.51
CA PHE A 91 -3.58 6.58 10.97
C PHE A 91 -4.21 7.37 12.12
N THR A 92 -5.53 7.58 12.11
CA THR A 92 -6.22 8.25 13.22
C THR A 92 -6.27 7.40 14.49
N GLU A 93 -6.44 6.08 14.37
CA GLU A 93 -6.39 5.14 15.50
C GLU A 93 -4.98 5.15 16.13
N PHE A 94 -3.93 5.03 15.31
CA PHE A 94 -2.55 5.11 15.80
C PHE A 94 -2.22 6.46 16.46
N ALA A 95 -2.71 7.58 15.89
CA ALA A 95 -2.50 8.89 16.48
C ALA A 95 -3.23 9.03 17.83
N ALA A 96 -4.44 8.48 17.96
CA ALA A 96 -5.21 8.48 19.20
C ALA A 96 -4.53 7.66 20.31
N GLU A 97 -3.85 6.57 19.94
CA GLU A 97 -3.05 5.74 20.86
C GLU A 97 -1.66 6.32 21.16
N GLY A 98 -1.35 7.51 20.66
CA GLY A 98 -0.09 8.22 20.94
C GLY A 98 1.10 7.76 20.09
N LEU A 99 0.88 6.98 19.03
CA LEU A 99 1.88 6.64 18.03
C LEU A 99 2.05 7.80 17.06
N THR A 100 2.89 8.75 17.47
CA THR A 100 3.30 9.87 16.64
C THR A 100 4.74 9.65 16.18
N PRO A 101 5.19 10.29 15.09
CA PRO A 101 6.58 10.21 14.64
C PRO A 101 7.61 10.65 15.70
N ARG A 102 7.16 11.36 16.75
CA ARG A 102 7.99 11.89 17.83
C ARG A 102 8.06 10.97 19.05
N THR A 103 7.15 10.02 19.20
CA THR A 103 7.04 9.19 20.41
C THR A 103 7.76 7.85 20.29
N SER A 104 7.93 7.31 19.08
CA SER A 104 8.68 6.07 18.89
C SER A 104 9.39 5.98 17.53
N LEU A 105 10.56 5.31 17.52
CA LEU A 105 11.30 4.99 16.29
C LEU A 105 10.46 4.13 15.33
N PHE A 106 9.60 3.26 15.89
CA PHE A 106 8.66 2.45 15.13
C PHE A 106 7.63 3.32 14.41
N GLY A 107 6.92 4.20 15.13
CA GLY A 107 5.93 5.11 14.55
C GLY A 107 6.53 6.05 13.50
N SER A 108 7.75 6.53 13.72
CA SER A 108 8.45 7.37 12.75
C SER A 108 8.74 6.64 11.43
N THR A 109 9.32 5.43 11.50
CA THR A 109 9.63 4.64 10.29
C THR A 109 8.36 4.13 9.60
N PHE A 110 7.36 3.68 10.37
CA PHE A 110 6.07 3.22 9.88
C PHE A 110 5.29 4.32 9.15
N LEU A 111 5.07 5.47 9.79
CA LEU A 111 4.31 6.59 9.21
C LEU A 111 5.04 7.21 8.03
N THR A 112 6.38 7.23 8.04
CA THR A 112 7.16 7.69 6.88
C THR A 112 6.95 6.74 5.70
N LEU A 113 7.15 5.44 5.89
CA LEU A 113 7.03 4.44 4.83
C LEU A 113 5.61 4.39 4.24
N THR A 114 4.61 4.23 5.11
CA THR A 114 3.20 4.13 4.70
C THR A 114 2.64 5.46 4.22
N GLY A 115 3.08 6.59 4.79
CA GLY A 115 2.70 7.93 4.36
C GLY A 115 3.20 8.28 2.97
N PHE A 116 4.47 7.97 2.65
CA PHE A 116 4.98 8.14 1.29
C PHE A 116 4.26 7.24 0.29
N HIS A 117 3.95 6.00 0.67
CA HIS A 117 3.16 5.12 -0.16
C HIS A 117 1.75 5.69 -0.42
N GLY A 118 1.05 6.15 0.62
CA GLY A 118 -0.27 6.78 0.48
C GLY A 118 -0.24 8.04 -0.39
N ALA A 119 0.85 8.81 -0.35
CA ALA A 119 1.06 9.93 -1.26
C ALA A 119 1.18 9.48 -2.73
N HIS A 120 1.92 8.41 -3.01
CA HIS A 120 2.02 7.84 -4.36
C HIS A 120 0.67 7.31 -4.86
N VAL A 121 -0.08 6.59 -4.02
CA VAL A 121 -1.45 6.14 -4.34
C VAL A 121 -2.34 7.35 -4.69
N THR A 122 -2.27 8.42 -3.89
CA THR A 122 -3.05 9.65 -4.13
C THR A 122 -2.70 10.29 -5.47
N VAL A 123 -1.41 10.40 -5.81
CA VAL A 123 -0.96 10.89 -7.13
C VAL A 123 -1.48 9.99 -8.25
N GLY A 124 -1.45 8.67 -8.06
CA GLY A 124 -2.04 7.71 -8.99
C GLY A 124 -3.53 7.94 -9.20
N ILE A 125 -4.29 8.18 -8.14
CA ILE A 125 -5.75 8.40 -8.20
C ILE A 125 -6.03 9.67 -9.01
N LEU A 126 -5.29 10.75 -8.75
CA LEU A 126 -5.41 12.00 -9.49
C LEU A 126 -5.07 11.83 -10.97
N TRP A 127 -4.06 11.02 -11.28
CA TRP A 127 -3.72 10.68 -12.66
C TRP A 127 -4.86 9.88 -13.33
N LEU A 128 -5.38 8.84 -12.67
CA LEU A 128 -6.51 8.04 -13.19
C LEU A 128 -7.76 8.89 -13.45
N TRP A 129 -8.10 9.80 -12.53
CA TRP A 129 -9.18 10.76 -12.76
C TRP A 129 -8.90 11.68 -13.94
N SER A 130 -7.65 12.13 -14.11
CA SER A 130 -7.26 13.00 -15.22
C SER A 130 -7.46 12.30 -16.58
N ILE A 131 -7.03 11.03 -16.73
CA ILE A 131 -7.25 10.25 -17.97
C ILE A 131 -8.73 9.92 -18.17
N PHE A 132 -9.47 9.65 -17.10
CA PHE A 132 -10.91 9.41 -17.15
C PHE A 132 -11.65 10.64 -17.69
N PHE A 133 -11.38 11.83 -17.16
CA PHE A 133 -11.99 13.08 -17.66
C PHE A 133 -11.50 13.46 -19.06
N ALA A 134 -10.25 13.17 -19.41
CA ALA A 134 -9.73 13.37 -20.77
C ALA A 134 -10.47 12.50 -21.80
N SER A 135 -10.96 11.32 -21.39
CA SER A 135 -11.73 10.40 -22.23
C SER A 135 -13.06 10.98 -22.71
N PHE A 136 -13.70 11.86 -21.93
CA PHE A 136 -14.94 12.53 -22.34
C PHE A 136 -14.71 13.65 -23.35
N ARG A 137 -13.49 14.21 -23.38
CA ARG A 137 -13.10 15.27 -24.33
C ARG A 137 -12.59 14.71 -25.67
N GLY A 138 -12.70 13.39 -25.88
CA GLY A 138 -12.25 12.73 -27.10
C GLY A 138 -10.73 12.67 -27.30
N LYS A 139 -9.94 12.98 -26.25
CA LYS A 139 -8.47 12.98 -26.30
C LYS A 139 -7.85 11.59 -26.15
N ILE A 140 -8.62 10.63 -25.62
CA ILE A 140 -8.20 9.24 -25.45
C ILE A 140 -8.78 8.42 -26.59
N LYS A 141 -7.90 7.89 -27.44
CA LYS A 141 -8.20 6.98 -28.55
C LYS A 141 -7.30 5.76 -28.45
N LYS A 142 -7.60 4.72 -29.23
CA LYS A 142 -6.78 3.51 -29.31
C LYS A 142 -5.31 3.83 -29.64
N GLU A 143 -5.07 4.84 -30.48
CA GLU A 143 -3.72 5.33 -30.81
C GLU A 143 -2.93 5.85 -29.59
N ASN A 144 -3.63 6.41 -28.59
CA ASN A 144 -3.03 6.95 -27.36
C ASN A 144 -3.14 5.95 -26.19
N SER A 145 -3.31 4.65 -26.48
CA SER A 145 -3.38 3.60 -25.45
C SER A 145 -2.08 3.47 -24.65
N LEU A 146 -0.95 3.91 -25.19
CA LEU A 146 0.33 3.98 -24.49
C LEU A 146 0.27 4.87 -23.23
N ASP A 147 -0.45 5.98 -23.26
CA ASP A 147 -0.57 6.86 -22.08
C ASP A 147 -1.31 6.16 -20.94
N VAL A 148 -2.32 5.35 -21.29
CA VAL A 148 -3.08 4.52 -20.34
C VAL A 148 -2.23 3.36 -19.83
N GLU A 149 -1.42 2.75 -20.70
CA GLU A 149 -0.48 1.70 -20.32
C GLU A 149 0.57 2.21 -19.32
N ILE A 150 1.12 3.41 -19.56
CA ILE A 150 2.08 4.04 -18.64
C ILE A 150 1.42 4.32 -17.28
N ALA A 151 0.19 4.86 -17.27
CA ALA A 151 -0.56 5.06 -16.02
C ALA A 151 -0.87 3.73 -15.31
N GLY A 152 -1.19 2.68 -16.07
CA GLY A 152 -1.40 1.32 -15.53
C GLY A 152 -0.13 0.74 -14.91
N LEU A 153 1.03 0.86 -15.57
CA LEU A 153 2.32 0.44 -15.04
C LEU A 153 2.67 1.15 -13.73
N TYR A 154 2.38 2.45 -13.63
CA TYR A 154 2.53 3.19 -12.38
C TYR A 154 1.64 2.61 -11.28
N TRP A 155 0.35 2.38 -11.58
CA TRP A 155 -0.60 1.84 -10.62
C TRP A 155 -0.18 0.46 -10.11
N HIS A 156 0.20 -0.45 -11.02
CA HIS A 156 0.69 -1.78 -10.66
C HIS A 156 1.96 -1.73 -9.81
N PHE A 157 2.87 -0.79 -10.10
CA PHE A 157 4.07 -0.62 -9.29
C PHE A 157 3.73 -0.21 -7.85
N VAL A 158 2.83 0.77 -7.69
CA VAL A 158 2.36 1.19 -6.38
C VAL A 158 1.72 0.00 -5.65
N ASP A 159 0.90 -0.80 -6.34
CA ASP A 159 0.30 -2.00 -5.74
C ASP A 159 1.33 -3.02 -5.27
N ILE A 160 2.38 -3.28 -6.06
CA ILE A 160 3.46 -4.21 -5.69
C ILE A 160 4.21 -3.72 -4.44
N VAL A 161 4.50 -2.42 -4.36
CA VAL A 161 5.12 -1.82 -3.17
C VAL A 161 4.25 -2.04 -1.94
N TRP A 162 2.93 -1.88 -2.06
CA TRP A 162 2.01 -2.14 -0.94
C TRP A 162 2.06 -3.58 -0.46
N ILE A 163 2.06 -4.57 -1.37
CA ILE A 163 2.13 -5.99 -1.01
C ILE A 163 3.39 -6.28 -0.18
N ILE A 164 4.53 -5.68 -0.56
CA ILE A 164 5.78 -5.82 0.19
C ILE A 164 5.66 -5.16 1.57
N ILE A 165 5.11 -3.94 1.65
CA ILE A 165 4.88 -3.24 2.92
C ILE A 165 3.96 -4.08 3.82
N PHE A 166 2.83 -4.57 3.31
CA PHE A 166 1.89 -5.41 4.04
C PHE A 166 2.57 -6.68 4.58
N GLY A 167 3.36 -7.36 3.74
CA GLY A 167 4.10 -8.55 4.15
C GLY A 167 5.14 -8.28 5.24
N VAL A 168 5.94 -7.22 5.11
CA VAL A 168 7.03 -6.89 6.04
C VAL A 168 6.51 -6.28 7.35
N VAL A 169 5.55 -5.37 7.26
CA VAL A 169 5.08 -4.56 8.39
C VAL A 169 4.00 -5.29 9.17
N TYR A 170 3.00 -5.85 8.48
CA TYR A 170 1.83 -6.44 9.13
C TYR A 170 2.05 -7.94 9.39
N LEU A 171 2.35 -8.75 8.37
CA LEU A 171 2.48 -10.21 8.56
C LEU A 171 3.71 -10.58 9.39
N VAL A 172 4.91 -10.16 8.97
CA VAL A 172 6.14 -10.45 9.71
C VAL A 172 6.10 -9.76 11.09
N GLY A 173 5.43 -8.61 11.19
CA GLY A 173 5.03 -7.91 12.42
C GLY A 173 4.37 -8.82 13.45
N THR A 174 3.36 -9.59 13.07
CA THR A 174 2.59 -10.42 14.01
C THR A 174 3.33 -11.71 14.40
N TYR A 175 3.94 -12.42 13.44
CA TYR A 175 4.57 -13.73 13.72
C TYR A 175 5.83 -13.64 14.59
N GLY A 176 6.54 -12.51 14.59
CA GLY A 176 7.74 -12.32 15.42
C GLY A 176 7.47 -12.20 16.93
N VAL A 177 6.22 -11.95 17.33
CA VAL A 177 5.78 -11.93 18.74
C VAL A 177 5.50 -13.34 19.24
N GLU A 178 4.86 -14.16 18.41
CA GLU A 178 4.38 -15.49 18.78
C GLU A 178 5.54 -16.45 19.07
N ASP A 179 6.60 -16.41 18.26
CA ASP A 179 7.83 -17.18 18.50
C ASP A 179 8.51 -16.78 19.83
N ARG A 180 8.48 -15.49 20.17
CA ARG A 180 9.09 -14.97 21.41
C ARG A 180 8.28 -15.38 22.65
N LEU A 181 6.94 -15.42 22.55
CA LEU A 181 6.08 -15.90 23.63
C LEU A 181 6.24 -17.41 23.86
N ILE A 182 6.37 -18.21 22.80
CA ILE A 182 6.63 -19.65 22.89
C ILE A 182 8.00 -19.92 23.51
N GLU A 183 9.03 -19.15 23.13
CA GLU A 183 10.37 -19.28 23.69
C GLU A 183 10.39 -18.94 25.19
N HIS A 184 9.76 -17.83 25.60
CA HIS A 184 9.64 -17.45 27.01
C HIS A 184 8.82 -18.46 27.84
N ALA A 185 7.73 -18.99 27.28
CA ALA A 185 6.93 -20.04 27.93
C ALA A 185 7.74 -21.34 28.10
N SER A 186 8.60 -21.68 27.13
CA SER A 186 9.48 -22.85 27.20
C SER A 186 10.60 -22.70 28.24
N VAL A 187 11.16 -21.48 28.40
CA VAL A 187 12.18 -21.17 29.40
C VAL A 187 11.60 -21.20 30.81
N ILE A 188 10.39 -20.65 30.99
CA ILE A 188 9.66 -20.74 32.25
C ILE A 188 9.34 -22.21 32.56
N GLY A 189 8.88 -23.00 31.59
CA GLY A 189 8.66 -24.44 31.76
C GLY A 189 9.90 -25.24 32.19
N ARG A 190 11.11 -24.82 31.78
CA ARG A 190 12.38 -25.43 32.21
C ARG A 190 12.88 -24.97 33.58
N LEU A 191 12.35 -23.87 34.13
CA LEU A 191 12.74 -23.35 35.45
C LEU A 191 11.89 -23.92 36.59
N ILE A 192 10.73 -24.51 36.28
CA ILE A 192 9.76 -25.03 37.25
C ILE A 192 9.66 -26.57 37.24
N GLY A 193 10.45 -27.25 36.39
CA GLY A 193 10.56 -28.71 36.31
C GLY A 193 11.98 -29.18 36.59
#